data_AF-A0A5N5XUX9-F1
#
_entry.id   AF-A0A5N5XUX9-F1
#
_cell.length_a   1.000
_cell.length_b   1.000
_cell.length_c   1.000
_cell.angle_alpha   90.00
_cell.angle_beta   90.00
_cell.angle_gamma   90.00
#
_symmetry.space_group_name_H-M   'P 1'
#
loop_
_entity.id
_entity.type
_entity.pdbx_description
1 polymer ?
#
loop_
_entity_poly.entity_id
_entity_poly.type
_entity_poly.pdbx_seq_one_letter_code
_entity_poly.pdbx_strand_id
1 'polypeptide(L)'
;MFKKNHLSLQEIVITSFLSALNIVFYISLFSVKKNSLFPLYVLKKVSYKLFLSDFFVLLSAIPFLFLPFYSRKSFSFLGSFISEAGCFFLRGSKYAYNPFVSFFYAICWGILPNIFFKNKKNFIKKKKNFFSIYFFLTIIIFFHFIFYTVFNILCANYLYLKDLSWKKNFDIIEFLFKRYLFIRFFLLFLYSFIITYLYIKLSSVILKYTSKYYQLN
;
A
#
# COMPACT_ATOMS: atom_id res chain seq x y z
N MET A 1 -3.13 -0.51 -36.68
CA MET A 1 -3.11 -1.61 -35.67
C MET A 1 -1.83 -1.60 -34.83
N PHE A 2 -0.63 -1.49 -35.43
CA PHE A 2 0.67 -1.48 -34.75
C PHE A 2 0.85 -0.47 -33.61
N LYS A 3 0.40 0.79 -33.77
CA LYS A 3 0.56 1.85 -32.75
C LYS A 3 -0.16 1.54 -31.42
N LYS A 4 -1.25 0.78 -31.47
CA LYS A 4 -2.03 0.36 -30.29
C LYS A 4 -1.34 -0.77 -29.53
N ASN A 5 -0.68 -1.68 -30.26
CA ASN A 5 0.07 -2.81 -29.70
C ASN A 5 1.35 -2.34 -28.98
N HIS A 6 2.06 -1.35 -29.52
CA HIS A 6 3.22 -0.76 -28.83
C HIS A 6 2.84 -0.08 -27.51
N LEU A 7 1.70 0.62 -27.47
CA LEU A 7 1.20 1.24 -26.25
C LEU A 7 0.85 0.18 -25.19
N SER A 8 0.17 -0.91 -25.56
CA SER A 8 -0.12 -1.98 -24.58
C SER A 8 1.15 -2.68 -24.08
N LEU A 9 2.16 -2.87 -24.93
CA LEU A 9 3.40 -3.52 -24.52
C LEU A 9 4.19 -2.66 -23.52
N GLN A 10 4.24 -1.34 -23.75
CA GLN A 10 4.82 -0.39 -22.80
C GLN A 10 4.07 -0.39 -21.46
N GLU A 11 2.73 -0.41 -21.49
CA GLU A 11 1.91 -0.51 -20.27
C GLU A 11 2.22 -1.80 -19.49
N ILE A 12 2.34 -2.94 -20.19
CA ILE A 12 2.71 -4.23 -19.58
C ILE A 12 4.08 -4.15 -18.92
N VAL A 13 5.10 -3.67 -19.63
CA VAL A 13 6.48 -3.59 -19.12
C VAL A 13 6.58 -2.68 -17.89
N ILE A 14 5.92 -1.52 -17.92
CA ILE A 14 5.95 -0.58 -16.79
C ILE A 14 5.17 -1.15 -15.60
N THR A 15 4.01 -1.75 -15.84
CA THR A 15 3.20 -2.35 -14.77
C THR A 15 3.90 -3.54 -14.13
N SER A 16 4.55 -4.40 -14.92
CA SER A 16 5.35 -5.50 -14.39
C SER A 16 6.55 -5.00 -13.59
N PHE A 17 7.26 -3.98 -14.08
CA PHE A 17 8.40 -3.38 -13.38
C PHE A 17 8.01 -2.77 -12.02
N LEU A 18 6.94 -1.97 -11.98
CA LEU A 18 6.46 -1.35 -10.74
C LEU A 18 5.90 -2.38 -9.76
N SER A 19 5.28 -3.45 -10.26
CA SER A 19 4.83 -4.57 -9.43
C SER A 19 6.02 -5.33 -8.84
N ALA A 20 7.04 -5.65 -9.63
CA ALA A 20 8.26 -6.27 -9.15
C ALA A 20 8.96 -5.41 -8.09
N LEU A 21 9.03 -4.09 -8.29
CA LEU A 21 9.56 -3.15 -7.29
C LEU A 21 8.77 -3.17 -5.98
N ASN A 22 7.43 -3.21 -6.05
CA ASN A 22 6.59 -3.34 -4.86
C ASN A 22 6.91 -4.65 -4.11
N ILE A 23 7.02 -5.77 -4.82
CA ILE A 23 7.38 -7.07 -4.24
C ILE A 23 8.75 -7.01 -3.56
N VAL A 24 9.77 -6.47 -4.24
CA VAL A 24 11.13 -6.36 -3.70
C VAL A 24 11.15 -5.47 -2.44
N PHE A 25 10.48 -4.31 -2.46
CA PHE A 25 10.35 -3.48 -1.27
C PHE A 25 9.60 -4.18 -0.15
N TYR A 26 8.50 -4.86 -0.45
CA TYR A 26 7.74 -5.59 0.56
C TYR A 26 8.60 -6.67 1.24
N ILE A 27 9.28 -7.52 0.46
CA ILE A 27 10.08 -8.64 0.97
C ILE A 27 11.33 -8.15 1.70
N SER A 28 12.06 -7.17 1.15
CA SER A 28 13.25 -6.62 1.81
C SER A 28 12.90 -6.05 3.19
N LEU A 29 11.81 -5.27 3.28
CA LEU A 29 11.33 -4.71 4.54
C LEU A 29 10.82 -5.79 5.50
N PHE A 30 10.25 -6.87 4.99
CA PHE A 30 9.84 -8.02 5.79
C PHE A 30 11.05 -8.84 6.30
N SER A 31 12.13 -8.95 5.54
CA SER A 31 13.35 -9.68 5.92
C SER A 31 14.15 -8.97 7.00
N VAL A 32 14.20 -7.62 6.98
CA VAL A 32 14.81 -6.82 8.06
C VAL A 32 14.14 -7.13 9.42
N LYS A 33 12.85 -7.50 9.42
CA LYS A 33 12.07 -7.87 10.61
C LYS A 33 12.54 -9.16 11.30
N LYS A 34 13.28 -10.04 10.62
CA LYS A 34 13.80 -11.31 11.19
C LYS A 34 15.14 -11.14 11.92
N ASN A 35 15.98 -10.17 11.51
CA ASN A 35 17.37 -10.07 11.99
C ASN A 35 17.65 -8.95 13.00
N SER A 36 16.65 -8.18 13.45
CA SER A 36 16.89 -7.12 14.44
C SER A 36 17.02 -7.67 15.88
N LEU A 37 18.24 -8.02 16.26
CA LEU A 37 18.72 -8.19 17.63
C LEU A 37 18.69 -6.83 18.38
N PHE A 38 17.59 -6.49 19.04
CA PHE A 38 17.60 -5.46 20.10
C PHE A 38 16.59 -5.83 21.21
N PRO A 39 17.06 -6.05 22.46
CA PRO A 39 16.22 -6.53 23.54
C PRO A 39 15.84 -5.38 24.49
N LEU A 40 14.76 -4.64 24.23
CA LEU A 40 14.14 -3.84 25.30
C LEU A 40 12.60 -3.82 25.19
N TYR A 41 11.99 -4.47 26.18
CA TYR A 41 10.62 -4.35 26.70
C TYR A 41 9.44 -4.86 25.84
N VAL A 42 8.84 -5.95 26.34
CA VAL A 42 7.82 -6.82 25.73
C VAL A 42 6.54 -6.07 25.30
N LEU A 43 6.16 -4.97 25.95
CA LEU A 43 5.00 -4.14 25.57
C LEU A 43 5.33 -3.05 24.52
N LYS A 44 6.58 -2.56 24.47
CA LYS A 44 7.09 -1.71 23.38
C LYS A 44 7.26 -2.52 22.10
N LYS A 45 7.63 -3.80 22.20
CA LYS A 45 7.86 -4.70 21.06
C LYS A 45 6.60 -4.97 20.24
N VAL A 46 5.43 -5.12 20.86
CA VAL A 46 4.19 -5.40 20.11
C VAL A 46 3.70 -4.14 19.39
N SER A 47 3.65 -3.01 20.09
CA SER A 47 3.17 -1.73 19.53
C SER A 47 4.12 -1.17 18.45
N TYR A 48 5.44 -1.14 18.70
CA TYR A 48 6.43 -0.62 17.74
C TYR A 48 6.58 -1.52 16.50
N LYS A 49 6.57 -2.85 16.68
CA LYS A 49 6.72 -3.80 15.57
C LYS A 49 5.48 -3.83 14.67
N LEU A 50 4.28 -3.64 15.24
CA LEU A 50 3.04 -3.49 14.48
C LEU A 50 3.01 -2.15 13.74
N PHE A 51 3.37 -1.06 14.41
CA PHE A 51 3.48 0.30 13.84
C PHE A 51 4.37 0.34 12.60
N LEU A 52 5.62 -0.13 12.73
CA LEU A 52 6.57 -0.12 11.63
C LEU A 52 6.14 -1.04 10.50
N SER A 53 5.52 -2.18 10.83
CA SER A 53 5.04 -3.08 9.78
C SER A 53 3.96 -2.45 8.92
N ASP A 54 3.02 -1.71 9.51
CA ASP A 54 1.98 -1.01 8.75
C ASP A 54 2.59 0.07 7.87
N PHE A 55 3.50 0.87 8.43
CA PHE A 55 4.20 1.90 7.67
C PHE A 55 4.98 1.33 6.48
N PHE A 56 5.73 0.24 6.68
CA PHE A 56 6.51 -0.37 5.61
C PHE A 56 5.65 -1.00 4.52
N VAL A 57 4.51 -1.58 4.87
CA VAL A 57 3.54 -2.07 3.87
C VAL A 57 3.04 -0.91 3.00
N LEU A 58 2.69 0.22 3.62
CA LEU A 58 2.27 1.42 2.88
C LEU A 58 3.41 2.00 2.03
N LEU A 59 4.65 2.02 2.56
CA LEU A 59 5.82 2.50 1.85
C LEU A 59 6.12 1.63 0.62
N SER A 60 5.98 0.30 0.75
CA SER A 60 6.18 -0.62 -0.37
C SER A 60 5.24 -0.34 -1.54
N ALA A 61 4.05 0.24 -1.28
CA ALA A 61 3.03 0.55 -2.28
C ALA A 61 3.27 1.86 -3.07
N ILE A 62 4.29 2.64 -2.71
CA ILE A 62 4.67 3.88 -3.42
C ILE A 62 4.82 3.70 -4.95
N PRO A 63 5.43 2.63 -5.48
CA PRO A 63 5.54 2.43 -6.92
C PRO A 63 4.19 2.53 -7.66
N PHE A 64 3.09 2.08 -7.01
CA PHE A 64 1.76 2.11 -7.62
C PHE A 64 1.16 3.50 -7.71
N LEU A 65 1.63 4.48 -6.94
CA LEU A 65 1.22 5.88 -7.10
C LEU A 65 1.69 6.49 -8.41
N PHE A 66 2.64 5.84 -9.11
CA PHE A 66 3.14 6.28 -10.42
C PHE A 66 2.49 5.56 -11.61
N LEU A 67 1.82 4.41 -11.39
CA LEU A 67 1.06 3.71 -12.43
C LEU A 67 0.07 4.60 -13.22
N PRO A 68 -0.63 5.57 -12.59
CA PRO A 68 -1.56 6.45 -13.30
C PRO A 68 -0.96 7.26 -14.44
N PHE A 69 0.36 7.49 -14.44
CA PHE A 69 1.04 8.25 -15.48
C PHE A 69 1.33 7.43 -16.73
N TYR A 70 1.36 6.10 -16.60
CA TYR A 70 1.93 5.21 -17.60
C TYR A 70 0.99 4.10 -18.06
N SER A 71 -0.09 3.83 -17.33
CA SER A 71 -0.95 2.66 -17.59
C SER A 71 -2.44 2.96 -17.45
N ARG A 72 -3.27 2.18 -18.15
CA ARG A 72 -4.72 2.23 -17.96
C ARG A 72 -5.13 1.58 -16.65
N LYS A 73 -6.33 1.93 -16.18
CA LYS A 73 -6.95 1.42 -14.95
C LYS A 73 -6.88 -0.11 -14.84
N SER A 74 -7.13 -0.82 -15.95
CA SER A 74 -7.10 -2.28 -16.02
C SER A 74 -5.71 -2.86 -15.73
N PHE A 75 -4.66 -2.32 -16.36
CA PHE A 75 -3.30 -2.79 -16.14
C PHE A 75 -2.77 -2.40 -14.75
N SER A 76 -3.14 -1.24 -14.23
CA SER A 76 -2.78 -0.86 -12.86
C SER A 76 -3.46 -1.75 -11.82
N PHE A 77 -4.72 -2.11 -12.05
CA PHE A 77 -5.44 -3.08 -11.24
C PHE A 77 -4.74 -4.45 -11.30
N LEU A 78 -4.44 -4.95 -12.51
CA LEU A 78 -3.79 -6.24 -12.68
C LEU A 78 -2.42 -6.30 -12.00
N GLY A 79 -1.60 -5.27 -12.18
CA GLY A 79 -0.27 -5.18 -11.56
C GLY A 79 -0.33 -5.19 -10.04
N SER A 80 -1.20 -4.35 -9.45
CA SER A 80 -1.38 -4.31 -7.99
C SER A 80 -1.97 -5.61 -7.43
N PHE A 81 -2.89 -6.25 -8.15
CA PHE A 81 -3.46 -7.56 -7.78
C PHE A 81 -2.38 -8.65 -7.74
N ILE A 82 -1.63 -8.80 -8.83
CA ILE A 82 -0.58 -9.81 -8.96
C ILE A 82 0.54 -9.55 -7.95
N SER A 83 0.86 -8.28 -7.69
CA SER A 83 1.90 -7.92 -6.72
C SER A 83 1.53 -8.35 -5.30
N GLU A 84 0.28 -8.11 -4.86
CA GLU A 84 -0.17 -8.58 -3.55
C GLU A 84 -0.12 -10.10 -3.46
N ALA A 85 -0.61 -10.79 -4.50
CA ALA A 85 -0.57 -12.26 -4.56
C ALA A 85 0.88 -12.77 -4.49
N GLY A 86 1.80 -12.17 -5.25
CA GLY A 86 3.23 -12.49 -5.22
C GLY A 86 3.84 -12.27 -3.84
N CYS A 87 3.56 -11.13 -3.20
CA CYS A 87 3.96 -10.85 -1.82
C CYS A 87 3.40 -11.88 -0.84
N PHE A 88 2.17 -12.34 -1.04
CA PHE A 88 1.53 -13.34 -0.19
C PHE A 88 2.28 -14.69 -0.21
N PHE A 89 2.65 -15.17 -1.40
CA PHE A 89 3.37 -16.43 -1.54
C PHE A 89 4.82 -16.30 -1.04
N LEU A 90 5.49 -15.19 -1.37
CA LEU A 90 6.90 -15.00 -1.02
C LEU A 90 7.14 -14.71 0.47
N ARG A 91 6.14 -14.18 1.21
CA ARG A 91 6.26 -13.97 2.66
C ARG A 91 6.14 -15.25 3.49
N GLY A 92 5.76 -16.38 2.89
CA GLY A 92 5.58 -17.66 3.59
C GLY A 92 4.46 -17.61 4.65
N SER A 93 3.31 -17.06 4.26
CA SER A 93 2.13 -16.97 5.14
C SER A 93 1.69 -18.35 5.64
N LYS A 94 1.36 -18.47 6.93
CA LYS A 94 0.71 -19.67 7.50
C LYS A 94 -0.76 -19.79 7.12
N TYR A 95 -1.36 -18.68 6.67
CA TYR A 95 -2.76 -18.62 6.26
C TYR A 95 -2.90 -18.97 4.78
N ALA A 96 -4.08 -19.45 4.38
CA ALA A 96 -4.42 -19.66 2.98
C ALA A 96 -4.57 -18.33 2.23
N TYR A 97 -4.20 -18.32 0.95
CA TYR A 97 -4.37 -17.15 0.09
C TYR A 97 -5.85 -16.84 -0.09
N ASN A 98 -6.20 -15.55 0.04
CA ASN A 98 -7.56 -15.08 -0.21
C ASN A 98 -7.55 -14.02 -1.32
N PRO A 99 -8.13 -14.30 -2.49
CA PRO A 99 -8.10 -13.38 -3.63
C PRO A 99 -8.87 -12.08 -3.37
N PHE A 100 -9.81 -12.04 -2.42
CA PHE A 100 -10.49 -10.81 -2.05
C PHE A 100 -9.52 -9.78 -1.45
N VAL A 101 -8.48 -10.22 -0.73
CA VAL A 101 -7.46 -9.31 -0.18
C VAL A 101 -6.71 -8.63 -1.32
N SER A 102 -6.24 -9.38 -2.31
CA SER A 102 -5.58 -8.84 -3.50
C SER A 102 -6.49 -7.95 -4.32
N PHE A 103 -7.78 -8.32 -4.42
CA PHE A 103 -8.80 -7.52 -5.12
C PHE A 103 -8.98 -6.15 -4.47
N PHE A 104 -9.18 -6.08 -3.16
CA PHE A 104 -9.30 -4.81 -2.44
C PHE A 104 -8.00 -4.03 -2.44
N TYR A 105 -6.86 -4.71 -2.34
CA TYR A 105 -5.56 -4.09 -2.50
C TYR A 105 -5.43 -3.42 -3.88
N ALA A 106 -5.86 -4.10 -4.94
CA ALA A 106 -5.83 -3.58 -6.30
C ALA A 106 -6.80 -2.42 -6.54
N ILE A 107 -7.94 -2.39 -5.85
CA ILE A 107 -8.80 -1.20 -5.83
C ILE A 107 -8.07 -0.02 -5.20
N CYS A 108 -7.48 -0.23 -4.01
CA CYS A 108 -6.85 0.84 -3.24
C CYS A 108 -5.61 1.40 -3.92
N TRP A 109 -4.74 0.54 -4.47
CA TRP A 109 -3.44 0.94 -5.00
C TRP A 109 -3.36 0.95 -6.53
N GLY A 110 -4.27 0.27 -7.23
CA GLY A 110 -4.34 0.29 -8.70
C GLY A 110 -5.38 1.28 -9.24
N ILE A 111 -6.62 1.20 -8.75
CA ILE A 111 -7.75 1.97 -9.30
C ILE A 111 -7.85 3.38 -8.72
N LEU A 112 -7.84 3.55 -7.40
CA LEU A 112 -8.00 4.87 -6.77
C LEU A 112 -6.91 5.87 -7.18
N PRO A 113 -5.61 5.51 -7.24
CA PRO A 113 -4.58 6.42 -7.73
C PRO A 113 -4.82 6.83 -9.18
N ASN A 114 -5.33 5.92 -10.01
CA ASN A 114 -5.71 6.25 -11.38
C ASN A 114 -6.87 7.25 -11.44
N ILE A 115 -7.85 7.14 -10.57
CA ILE A 115 -8.96 8.10 -10.54
C ILE A 115 -8.45 9.47 -10.11
N PHE A 116 -7.56 9.54 -9.11
CA PHE A 116 -7.12 10.81 -8.55
C PHE A 116 -5.96 11.49 -9.32
N PHE A 117 -5.06 10.73 -9.95
CA PHE A 117 -3.79 11.25 -10.50
C PHE A 117 -3.59 11.13 -12.02
N LYS A 118 -4.45 10.40 -12.76
CA LYS A 118 -4.23 10.08 -14.19
C LYS A 118 -4.12 11.28 -15.13
N ASN A 119 -4.79 12.40 -14.84
CA ASN A 119 -4.78 13.56 -15.74
C ASN A 119 -3.53 14.42 -15.52
N LYS A 120 -2.57 14.42 -16.47
CA LYS A 120 -1.29 15.18 -16.40
C LYS A 120 -1.48 16.68 -16.10
N LYS A 121 -2.45 17.35 -16.74
CA LYS A 121 -2.77 18.77 -16.46
C LYS A 121 -3.31 18.97 -15.04
N ASN A 122 -4.22 18.11 -14.60
CA ASN A 122 -4.75 18.14 -13.23
C ASN A 122 -3.67 17.76 -12.20
N PHE A 123 -2.76 16.85 -12.54
CA PHE A 123 -1.66 16.45 -11.69
C PHE A 123 -0.68 17.60 -11.46
N ILE A 124 -0.31 18.33 -12.51
CA ILE A 124 0.56 19.52 -12.37
C ILE A 124 -0.11 20.59 -11.51
N LYS A 125 -1.43 20.83 -11.69
CA LYS A 125 -2.20 21.75 -10.85
C LYS A 125 -2.29 21.26 -9.39
N LYS A 126 -2.53 19.97 -9.17
CA LYS A 126 -2.59 19.34 -7.84
C LYS A 126 -1.23 19.29 -7.15
N LYS A 127 -0.13 19.12 -7.88
CA LYS A 127 1.23 19.16 -7.36
C LYS A 127 1.57 20.51 -6.73
N LYS A 128 1.01 21.60 -7.24
CA LYS A 128 1.13 22.93 -6.62
C LYS A 128 0.44 23.00 -5.25
N ASN A 129 -0.46 22.07 -4.93
CA ASN A 129 -1.22 22.04 -3.69
C ASN A 129 -0.99 20.74 -2.91
N PHE A 130 0.00 20.76 -2.00
CA PHE A 130 0.33 19.66 -1.09
C PHE A 130 -0.92 19.07 -0.42
N PHE A 131 -1.81 19.92 0.09
CA PHE A 131 -3.01 19.49 0.83
C PHE A 131 -3.98 18.68 -0.04
N SER A 132 -4.06 18.95 -1.34
CA SER A 132 -4.91 18.18 -2.25
C SER A 132 -4.38 16.75 -2.42
N ILE A 133 -3.08 16.59 -2.63
CA ILE A 133 -2.45 15.27 -2.75
C ILE A 133 -2.54 14.52 -1.41
N TYR A 134 -2.26 15.22 -0.31
CA TYR A 134 -2.40 14.69 1.04
C TYR A 134 -3.80 14.16 1.31
N PHE A 135 -4.84 14.91 0.96
CA PHE A 135 -6.22 14.48 1.12
C PHE A 135 -6.53 13.20 0.34
N PHE A 136 -6.16 13.13 -0.95
CA PHE A 136 -6.40 11.93 -1.77
C PHE A 136 -5.62 10.71 -1.28
N LEU A 137 -4.36 10.89 -0.87
CA LEU A 137 -3.58 9.80 -0.30
C LEU A 137 -4.14 9.33 1.04
N THR A 138 -4.60 10.27 1.87
CA THR A 138 -5.28 9.94 3.13
C THR A 138 -6.52 9.09 2.86
N ILE A 139 -7.33 9.42 1.84
CA ILE A 139 -8.49 8.61 1.45
C ILE A 139 -8.08 7.20 1.00
N ILE A 140 -7.06 7.09 0.13
CA ILE A 140 -6.57 5.78 -0.33
C ILE A 140 -6.13 4.91 0.85
N ILE A 141 -5.33 5.48 1.75
CA ILE A 141 -4.80 4.75 2.91
C ILE A 141 -5.93 4.43 3.89
N PHE A 142 -6.92 5.31 4.06
CA PHE A 142 -8.10 5.08 4.89
C PHE A 142 -8.93 3.89 4.39
N PHE A 143 -9.19 3.81 3.08
CA PHE A 143 -9.86 2.63 2.51
C PHE A 143 -9.03 1.36 2.71
N HIS A 144 -7.73 1.42 2.43
CA HIS A 144 -6.82 0.28 2.65
C HIS A 144 -6.87 -0.17 4.12
N PHE A 145 -6.85 0.77 5.06
CA PHE A 145 -6.92 0.50 6.50
C PHE A 145 -8.24 -0.14 6.92
N ILE A 146 -9.39 0.38 6.47
CA ILE A 146 -10.70 -0.21 6.78
C ILE A 146 -10.75 -1.65 6.26
N PHE A 147 -10.43 -1.87 4.98
CA PHE A 147 -10.53 -3.21 4.39
C PHE A 147 -9.62 -4.20 5.08
N TYR A 148 -8.37 -3.83 5.33
CA TYR A 148 -7.43 -4.72 6.01
C TYR A 148 -7.85 -5.00 7.46
N THR A 149 -8.40 -4.01 8.16
CA THR A 149 -8.88 -4.16 9.53
C THR A 149 -10.13 -5.05 9.61
N VAL A 150 -11.13 -4.79 8.76
CA VAL A 150 -12.35 -5.61 8.67
C VAL A 150 -12.00 -7.06 8.31
N PHE A 151 -11.12 -7.25 7.32
CA PHE A 151 -10.68 -8.59 6.92
C PHE A 151 -10.00 -9.34 8.07
N ASN A 152 -9.10 -8.69 8.80
CA ASN A 152 -8.43 -9.31 9.94
C ASN A 152 -9.42 -9.63 11.08
N ILE A 153 -10.42 -8.78 11.33
CA ILE A 153 -11.46 -9.05 12.34
C ILE A 153 -12.30 -10.27 11.93
N LEU A 154 -12.72 -10.35 10.66
CA LEU A 154 -13.49 -11.49 10.15
C LEU A 154 -12.69 -12.81 10.24
N CYS A 155 -11.41 -12.78 9.85
CA CYS A 155 -10.52 -13.94 9.97
C CYS A 155 -10.26 -14.33 11.44
N ALA A 156 -10.05 -13.34 12.31
CA ALA A 156 -9.89 -13.56 13.74
C ALA A 156 -11.15 -14.21 14.33
N ASN A 157 -12.34 -13.66 14.07
CA ASN A 157 -13.60 -14.21 14.56
C ASN A 157 -13.81 -15.66 14.07
N TYR A 158 -13.48 -15.97 12.82
CA TYR A 158 -13.55 -17.34 12.30
C TYR A 158 -12.62 -18.31 13.06
N LEU A 159 -11.40 -17.87 13.41
CA LEU A 159 -10.46 -18.67 14.20
C LEU A 159 -10.87 -18.78 15.67
N TYR A 160 -11.39 -17.70 16.27
CA TYR A 160 -11.81 -17.64 17.68
C TYR A 160 -13.11 -18.40 17.96
N LEU A 161 -14.02 -18.52 16.99
CA LEU A 161 -15.24 -19.32 17.14
C LEU A 161 -14.97 -20.81 17.37
N LYS A 162 -13.76 -21.29 17.08
CA LYS A 162 -13.36 -22.69 17.34
C LYS A 162 -12.90 -22.96 18.78
N ASP A 163 -12.58 -21.94 19.58
CA ASP A 163 -11.91 -22.14 20.87
C ASP A 163 -12.64 -21.41 22.01
N LEU A 164 -13.52 -22.13 22.71
CA LEU A 164 -14.43 -21.64 23.76
C LEU A 164 -13.72 -21.12 25.03
N SER A 165 -12.41 -21.38 25.16
CA SER A 165 -11.59 -21.07 26.33
C SER A 165 -11.33 -19.57 26.54
N TRP A 166 -11.51 -18.73 25.53
CA TRP A 166 -11.14 -17.30 25.54
C TRP A 166 -12.21 -16.36 26.09
N LYS A 167 -13.42 -16.86 26.38
CA LYS A 167 -14.58 -16.06 26.80
C LYS A 167 -14.36 -15.27 28.09
N LYS A 168 -13.44 -15.70 28.96
CA LYS A 168 -13.16 -15.09 30.27
C LYS A 168 -12.30 -13.81 30.24
N ASN A 169 -11.57 -13.53 29.14
CA ASN A 169 -10.68 -12.37 29.03
C ASN A 169 -11.13 -11.35 27.96
N PHE A 170 -12.37 -11.45 27.49
CA PHE A 170 -12.86 -10.72 26.33
C PHE A 170 -12.82 -9.20 26.53
N ASP A 171 -13.23 -8.70 27.69
CA ASP A 171 -13.34 -7.26 27.95
C ASP A 171 -11.99 -6.52 27.92
N ILE A 172 -10.95 -7.14 28.48
CA ILE A 172 -9.58 -6.57 28.49
C ILE A 172 -9.00 -6.58 27.06
N ILE A 173 -9.23 -7.67 26.30
CA ILE A 173 -8.78 -7.79 24.91
C ILE A 173 -9.51 -6.77 24.04
N GLU A 174 -10.81 -6.61 24.23
CA GLU A 174 -11.63 -5.63 23.50
C GLU A 174 -11.16 -4.20 23.78
N PHE A 175 -10.91 -3.86 25.04
CA PHE A 175 -10.39 -2.54 25.43
C PHE A 175 -9.03 -2.25 24.77
N LEU A 176 -8.09 -3.20 24.83
CA LEU A 176 -6.78 -3.07 24.20
C LEU A 176 -6.89 -2.98 22.67
N PHE A 177 -7.81 -3.72 22.06
CA PHE A 177 -8.07 -3.70 20.61
C PHE A 177 -8.63 -2.36 20.16
N LYS A 178 -9.62 -1.79 20.87
CA LYS A 178 -10.17 -0.45 20.59
C LYS A 178 -9.09 0.62 20.65
N ARG A 179 -8.25 0.61 21.70
CA ARG A 179 -7.13 1.55 21.84
C ARG A 179 -6.09 1.40 20.73
N TYR A 180 -5.80 0.17 20.33
CA TYR A 180 -4.90 -0.12 19.21
C TYR A 180 -5.44 0.43 17.88
N LEU A 181 -6.72 0.20 17.58
CA LEU A 181 -7.36 0.75 16.37
C LEU A 181 -7.36 2.27 16.36
N PHE A 182 -7.65 2.90 17.51
CA PHE A 182 -7.63 4.36 17.64
C PHE A 182 -6.24 4.93 17.33
N ILE A 183 -5.18 4.37 17.92
CA ILE A 183 -3.80 4.81 17.64
C ILE A 183 -3.48 4.66 16.15
N ARG A 184 -3.79 3.50 15.53
CA ARG A 184 -3.55 3.30 14.09
C ARG A 184 -4.29 4.29 13.21
N PHE A 185 -5.51 4.67 13.59
CA PHE A 185 -6.29 5.65 12.86
C PHE A 185 -5.60 7.02 12.85
N PHE A 186 -5.05 7.48 13.98
CA PHE A 186 -4.27 8.74 13.99
C PHE A 186 -2.98 8.65 13.18
N LEU A 187 -2.31 7.49 13.21
CA LEU A 187 -1.08 7.27 12.47
C LEU A 187 -1.28 7.25 10.97
N LEU A 188 -2.48 6.94 10.51
CA LEU A 188 -2.85 7.03 9.12
C LEU A 188 -2.57 8.42 8.54
N PHE A 189 -2.91 9.48 9.28
CA PHE A 189 -2.65 10.87 8.89
C PHE A 189 -1.16 11.18 8.85
N LEU A 190 -0.39 10.65 9.81
CA LEU A 190 1.07 10.82 9.81
C LEU A 190 1.71 10.10 8.62
N TYR A 191 1.29 8.86 8.33
CA TYR A 191 1.80 8.08 7.21
C TYR A 191 1.41 8.71 5.88
N SER A 192 0.18 9.17 5.73
CA SER A 192 -0.26 9.87 4.52
C SER A 192 0.55 11.15 4.32
N PHE A 193 0.89 11.89 5.38
CA PHE A 193 1.74 13.06 5.30
C PHE A 193 3.14 12.72 4.76
N ILE A 194 3.81 11.72 5.35
CA ILE A 194 5.15 11.28 4.93
C ILE A 194 5.13 10.77 3.48
N ILE A 195 4.16 9.94 3.12
CA ILE A 195 4.02 9.40 1.76
C ILE A 195 3.74 10.53 0.77
N THR A 196 2.94 11.52 1.13
CA THR A 196 2.68 12.71 0.30
C THR A 196 3.97 13.47 0.02
N TYR A 197 4.76 13.74 1.05
CA TYR A 197 6.04 14.42 0.91
C TYR A 197 6.98 13.65 -0.03
N LEU A 198 7.14 12.33 0.19
CA LEU A 198 7.97 11.47 -0.65
C LEU A 198 7.46 11.45 -2.11
N TYR A 199 6.15 11.32 -2.30
CA TYR A 199 5.54 11.28 -3.62
C TYR A 199 5.76 12.58 -4.41
N ILE A 200 5.59 13.76 -3.77
CA ILE A 200 5.85 15.06 -4.41
C ILE A 200 7.34 15.19 -4.78
N LYS A 201 8.25 14.75 -3.89
CA LYS A 201 9.69 14.79 -4.14
C LYS A 201 10.10 13.87 -5.29
N LEU A 202 9.63 12.62 -5.31
CA LEU A 202 9.93 11.67 -6.37
C LEU A 202 9.32 12.07 -7.72
N SER A 203 8.07 12.55 -7.71
CA SER A 203 7.41 13.02 -8.93
C SER A 203 8.07 14.27 -9.54
N SER A 204 8.71 15.13 -8.73
CA SER A 204 9.48 16.26 -9.24
C SER A 204 10.75 15.82 -9.99
N VAL A 205 11.43 14.80 -9.46
CA VAL A 205 12.61 14.20 -10.09
C VAL A 205 12.22 13.57 -11.43
N ILE A 206 11.19 12.71 -11.44
CA ILE A 206 10.72 12.04 -12.66
C ILE A 206 10.33 13.06 -13.74
N LEU A 207 9.57 14.09 -13.36
CA LEU A 207 9.16 15.13 -14.32
C LEU A 207 10.35 15.88 -14.91
N LYS A 208 11.35 16.24 -14.10
CA LYS A 208 12.57 16.93 -14.56
C LYS A 208 13.31 16.11 -15.63
N TYR A 209 13.43 14.80 -15.43
CA TYR A 209 14.07 13.92 -16.41
C TYR A 209 13.22 13.76 -17.68
N THR A 210 11.90 13.62 -17.56
CA THR A 210 11.03 13.53 -18.74
C THR A 210 11.00 14.82 -19.55
N SER A 211 10.93 16.01 -18.92
CA SER A 211 10.89 17.28 -19.64
C SER A 211 12.19 17.57 -20.38
N LYS A 212 13.34 17.19 -19.81
CA LYS A 212 14.65 17.33 -20.45
C LYS A 212 14.77 16.45 -21.71
N TYR A 213 14.15 15.27 -21.69
CA TYR A 213 14.10 14.35 -22.84
C TYR A 213 13.22 14.86 -23.99
N TYR A 214 12.14 15.59 -23.68
CA TYR A 214 11.25 16.18 -24.71
C TYR A 214 11.73 17.54 -25.24
N GLN A 215 12.79 18.12 -24.67
CA GLN A 215 13.43 19.33 -25.21
C GLN A 215 14.63 19.01 -26.13
N LEU A 216 15.04 17.75 -26.20
CA LEU A 216 16.18 17.27 -26.99
C LEU A 216 15.77 16.54 -28.29
N ASN A 217 14.46 16.44 -28.55
CA ASN A 217 13.85 15.97 -29.80
C ASN A 217 12.94 17.07 -30.35
#